data_AF-A0A951JLS1-F1
#
_entry.id   AF-A0A951JLS1-F1
#
_cell.length_a   1.000
_cell.length_b   1.000
_cell.length_c   1.000
_cell.angle_alpha   90.00
_cell.angle_beta   90.00
_cell.angle_gamma   90.00
#
_symmetry.space_group_name_H-M   'P 1'
#
loop_
_entity.id
_entity.type
_entity.pdbx_description
1 polymer ?
#
loop_
_entity_poly.entity_id
_entity_poly.type
_entity_poly.pdbx_seq_one_letter_code
_entity_poly.pdbx_strand_id
1 'polypeptide(L)'
;MNDLRHALRNLFRTPGAVLADTLLSARRNNFLVSLAGDPVPGAAVGVAFADLSTGELTVRSTPWEQVPDVLGQLEPSELLLPAAWNLFPVP
;
A
#
# COMPACT_ATOMS: atom_id res chain seq x y z
N MET A 1 3.40 -10.34 -38.11
CA MET A 1 3.93 -10.85 -36.83
C MET A 1 3.99 -9.68 -35.85
N ASN A 2 2.81 -9.26 -35.40
CA ASN A 2 2.50 -7.89 -34.97
C ASN A 2 2.08 -7.83 -33.48
N ASP A 3 2.43 -8.85 -32.67
CA ASP A 3 1.81 -9.05 -31.35
C ASP A 3 2.71 -8.79 -30.13
N LEU A 4 4.04 -8.72 -30.28
CA LEU A 4 4.92 -8.58 -29.11
C LEU A 4 5.07 -7.15 -28.56
N ARG A 5 4.59 -6.14 -29.28
CA ARG A 5 4.63 -4.73 -28.82
C ARG A 5 3.35 -4.27 -28.11
N HIS A 6 2.26 -5.04 -28.19
CA HIS A 6 1.01 -4.74 -27.48
C HIS A 6 0.87 -5.47 -26.14
N ALA A 7 1.58 -6.57 -25.92
CA ALA A 7 1.48 -7.37 -24.69
C ALA A 7 2.24 -6.78 -23.48
N LEU A 8 3.11 -5.78 -23.68
CA LEU A 8 3.79 -5.06 -22.59
C LEU A 8 2.91 -3.98 -21.93
N ARG A 9 1.69 -3.76 -22.43
CA ARG A 9 0.76 -2.71 -21.97
C ARG A 9 -0.16 -3.11 -20.81
N ASN A 10 -0.01 -4.32 -20.28
CA ASN A 10 -0.68 -4.71 -19.04
C ASN A 10 0.28 -4.44 -17.88
N LEU A 11 0.52 -3.14 -17.67
CA LEU A 11 1.20 -2.53 -16.52
C LEU A 11 0.82 -3.26 -15.23
N PHE A 12 1.77 -3.34 -14.30
CA PHE A 12 1.57 -3.68 -12.88
C PHE A 12 0.29 -3.04 -12.33
N ARG A 13 -0.84 -3.72 -12.47
CA ARG A 13 -2.14 -3.30 -11.94
C ARG A 13 -2.21 -3.83 -10.53
N THR A 14 -1.72 -3.02 -9.61
CA THR A 14 -2.03 -3.20 -8.20
C THR A 14 -3.27 -2.35 -7.88
N PRO A 15 -4.13 -2.76 -6.92
CA PRO A 15 -5.39 -2.06 -6.64
C PRO A 15 -5.24 -0.55 -6.37
N GLY A 16 -4.10 -0.12 -5.82
CA GLY A 16 -3.79 1.28 -5.52
C GLY A 16 -3.27 2.08 -6.72
N ALA A 17 -2.73 1.45 -7.76
CA ALA A 17 -2.10 2.13 -8.91
C ALA A 17 -3.08 2.48 -10.06
N VAL A 18 -4.39 2.36 -9.86
CA VAL A 18 -5.39 2.61 -10.91
C VAL A 18 -5.62 4.11 -11.11
N LEU A 19 -4.90 4.70 -12.07
CA LEU A 19 -5.15 6.03 -12.65
C LEU A 19 -6.20 5.99 -13.80
N ALA A 20 -7.04 4.95 -13.86
CA ALA A 20 -8.10 4.86 -14.87
C ALA A 20 -9.43 5.34 -14.26
N ASP A 21 -9.99 6.41 -14.83
CA ASP A 21 -11.14 7.21 -14.39
C ASP A 21 -12.45 6.46 -14.04
N THR A 22 -12.51 5.14 -14.11
CA THR A 22 -13.77 4.36 -13.98
C THR A 22 -13.89 3.48 -12.73
N LEU A 23 -12.97 3.55 -11.77
CA LEU A 23 -13.05 2.80 -10.50
C LEU A 23 -12.71 3.64 -9.25
N LEU A 24 -12.66 4.96 -9.37
CA LEU A 24 -12.73 5.85 -8.22
C LEU A 24 -14.15 5.75 -7.65
N SER A 25 -14.39 4.77 -6.77
CA SER A 25 -15.50 4.89 -5.82
C SER A 25 -15.25 6.18 -5.06
N ALA A 26 -15.94 7.25 -5.47
CA ALA A 26 -15.66 8.66 -5.20
C ALA A 26 -15.77 9.09 -3.71
N ARG A 27 -15.61 8.15 -2.79
CA ARG A 27 -15.80 8.33 -1.35
C ARG A 27 -14.73 7.66 -0.48
N ARG A 28 -13.77 6.93 -1.04
CA ARG A 28 -12.67 6.33 -0.27
C ARG A 28 -11.33 6.82 -0.82
N ASN A 29 -10.45 7.26 0.08
CA ASN A 29 -9.11 7.71 -0.26
C ASN A 29 -8.33 6.54 -0.87
N ASN A 30 -7.65 6.75 -1.99
CA ASN A 30 -6.86 5.73 -2.65
C ASN A 30 -5.42 5.73 -2.08
N PHE A 31 -5.29 5.44 -0.78
CA PHE A 31 -3.98 5.41 -0.14
C PHE A 31 -3.24 4.11 -0.46
N LEU A 32 -2.02 4.26 -1.00
CA LEU A 32 -1.01 3.22 -1.01
C LEU A 32 -0.22 3.31 0.30
N VAL A 33 -0.25 2.25 1.11
CA VAL A 33 0.49 2.19 2.37
C VAL A 33 1.63 1.18 2.27
N SER A 34 2.76 1.46 2.91
CA SER A 34 3.86 0.51 3.08
C SER A 34 4.29 0.44 4.54
N LEU A 35 4.66 -0.77 4.98
CA LEU A 35 5.21 -1.03 6.30
C LEU A 35 6.66 -1.52 6.18
N ALA A 36 7.51 -1.13 7.13
CA ALA A 36 8.89 -1.57 7.20
C ALA A 36 9.36 -1.70 8.65
N GLY A 37 10.07 -2.78 8.96
CA GLY A 37 10.55 -3.08 10.31
C GLY A 37 10.22 -4.51 10.72
N ASP A 38 10.35 -4.79 12.01
CA ASP A 38 10.05 -6.11 12.57
C ASP A 38 8.65 -6.10 13.21
N PRO A 39 7.75 -7.05 12.84
CA PRO A 39 6.39 -7.11 13.35
C PRO A 39 6.35 -7.79 14.72
N VAL A 40 7.09 -7.26 15.68
CA VAL A 40 7.30 -7.84 17.02
C VAL A 40 6.83 -6.84 18.09
N PRO A 41 6.17 -7.29 19.17
CA PRO A 41 5.80 -6.41 20.27
C PRO A 41 6.98 -5.61 20.82
N GLY A 42 6.77 -4.32 21.09
CA GLY A 42 7.77 -3.37 21.54
C GLY A 42 8.67 -2.81 20.44
N ALA A 43 8.60 -3.33 19.22
CA ALA A 43 9.33 -2.80 18.07
C ALA A 43 8.61 -1.62 17.43
N ALA A 44 9.40 -0.70 16.87
CA ALA A 44 8.88 0.38 16.04
C ALA A 44 8.83 -0.08 14.57
N VAL A 45 7.71 0.21 13.91
CA VAL A 45 7.49 -0.03 12.49
C VAL A 45 7.34 1.30 11.77
N GLY A 46 8.10 1.46 10.69
CA GLY A 46 7.92 2.55 9.75
C GLY A 46 6.65 2.36 8.94
N VAL A 47 5.85 3.42 8.85
CA VAL A 47 4.64 3.50 8.04
C VAL A 47 4.81 4.65 7.07
N ALA A 48 4.73 4.36 5.77
CA ALA A 48 4.62 5.39 4.74
C ALA A 48 3.31 5.24 4.00
N PHE A 49 2.63 6.35 3.73
CA PHE A 49 1.39 6.35 2.97
C PHE A 49 1.38 7.48 1.95
N ALA A 50 0.86 7.17 0.77
CA ALA A 50 0.80 8.10 -0.35
C ALA A 50 -0.59 8.13 -0.96
N ASP A 51 -1.08 9.33 -1.26
CA ASP A 51 -2.26 9.53 -2.11
C ASP A 51 -1.76 9.80 -3.54
N LEU A 52 -1.91 8.80 -4.40
CA LEU A 52 -1.43 8.89 -5.79
C LEU A 52 -2.26 9.86 -6.63
N SER A 53 -3.45 10.27 -6.17
CA SER A 53 -4.29 11.25 -6.88
C SER A 53 -3.83 12.70 -6.64
N THR A 54 -3.24 12.97 -5.47
CA THR A 54 -2.77 14.31 -5.07
C THR A 54 -1.26 14.46 -5.06
N GLY A 55 -0.52 13.34 -5.03
CA GLY A 55 0.93 13.31 -4.89
C GLY A 55 1.41 13.51 -3.44
N GLU A 56 0.51 13.48 -2.46
CA GLU A 56 0.88 13.58 -1.05
C GLU A 56 1.59 12.32 -0.57
N LEU A 57 2.64 12.48 0.24
CA LEU A 57 3.40 11.41 0.87
C LEU A 57 3.70 11.78 2.32
N THR A 58 3.39 10.87 3.23
CA THR A 58 3.73 10.99 4.65
C THR A 58 4.48 9.75 5.11
N VAL A 59 5.46 9.94 6.01
CA VAL A 59 6.21 8.86 6.65
C VAL A 59 6.22 9.10 8.15
N ARG A 60 5.94 8.05 8.94
CA ARG A 60 6.04 8.08 10.41
C ARG A 60 6.53 6.75 10.96
N SER A 61 6.99 6.76 12.21
CA SER A 61 7.26 5.56 12.99
C SER A 61 6.13 5.34 13.99
N THR A 62 5.68 4.10 14.12
CA THR A 62 4.57 3.70 15.00
C THR A 62 4.94 2.39 15.72
N PRO A 63 4.64 2.24 17.02
CA PRO A 63 4.78 0.95 17.70
C PRO A 63 3.97 -0.14 16.98
N TRP A 64 4.50 -1.37 16.87
CA TRP A 64 3.85 -2.47 16.15
C TRP A 64 2.39 -2.69 16.58
N GLU A 65 2.12 -2.59 17.87
CA GLU A 65 0.79 -2.79 18.46
C GLU A 65 -0.24 -1.76 18.01
N GLN A 66 0.20 -0.59 17.54
CA GLN A 66 -0.66 0.48 17.04
C GLN A 66 -0.82 0.45 15.51
N VAL A 67 -0.10 -0.43 14.80
CA VAL A 67 -0.22 -0.55 13.35
C VAL A 67 -1.64 -0.91 12.91
N PRO A 68 -2.39 -1.82 13.56
CA PRO A 68 -3.78 -2.09 13.22
C PRO A 68 -4.68 -0.85 13.28
N ASP A 69 -4.52 -0.01 14.31
CA ASP A 69 -5.27 1.24 14.45
C ASP A 69 -4.92 2.24 13.33
N VAL A 70 -3.64 2.32 12.99
CA VAL A 70 -3.17 3.15 11.87
C VAL A 70 -3.76 2.68 10.54
N LEU A 71 -3.77 1.38 10.27
CA LEU A 71 -4.35 0.81 9.06
C LEU A 71 -5.87 1.02 9.01
N GLY A 72 -6.56 0.91 10.15
CA GLY A 72 -7.98 1.20 10.26
C GLY A 72 -8.33 2.66 10.02
N GLN A 73 -7.45 3.60 10.38
CA GLN A 73 -7.64 5.03 10.10
C GLN A 73 -7.37 5.39 8.63
N LEU A 74 -6.35 4.77 8.03
CA LEU A 74 -5.96 5.05 6.65
C LEU A 74 -6.83 4.33 5.63
N GLU A 75 -7.44 3.20 6.00
CA GLU A 75 -8.22 2.32 5.13
C GLU A 75 -7.56 2.11 3.75
N PRO A 76 -6.31 1.60 3.69
CA PRO A 76 -5.56 1.53 2.43
C PRO A 76 -6.28 0.69 1.38
N SER A 77 -6.25 1.17 0.14
CA SER A 77 -6.66 0.37 -1.02
C SER A 77 -5.61 -0.69 -1.37
N GLU A 78 -4.35 -0.46 -0.98
CA GLU A 78 -3.23 -1.37 -1.18
C GLU A 78 -2.20 -1.23 -0.06
N LEU A 79 -1.69 -2.38 0.41
CA LEU A 79 -0.68 -2.47 1.46
C LEU A 79 0.55 -3.23 0.95
N LEU A 80 1.70 -2.56 0.95
CA LEU A 80 3.00 -3.14 0.63
C LEU A 80 3.70 -3.61 1.90
N LEU A 81 4.08 -4.89 1.92
CA LEU A 81 4.75 -5.52 3.04
C LEU A 81 6.14 -6.02 2.62
N PRO A 82 7.13 -6.04 3.54
CA PRO A 82 8.40 -6.69 3.28
C PRO A 82 8.16 -8.17 3.00
N ALA A 83 8.80 -8.73 1.98
CA ALA A 83 8.63 -10.16 1.65
C ALA A 83 8.97 -11.10 2.82
N ALA A 84 9.91 -10.68 3.69
CA ALA A 84 10.27 -11.40 4.91
C ALA A 84 9.09 -11.58 5.89
N TRP A 85 8.07 -10.71 5.82
CA TRP A 85 6.87 -10.83 6.66
C TRP A 85 6.00 -12.02 6.28
N ASN A 86 6.19 -12.62 5.10
CA ASN A 86 5.52 -13.87 4.74
C ASN A 86 5.92 -15.06 5.65
N LEU A 87 6.95 -14.87 6.49
CA LEU A 87 7.37 -15.83 7.51
C LEU A 87 6.63 -15.64 8.85
N PHE A 88 5.85 -14.56 8.99
CA PHE A 88 5.09 -14.23 10.18
C PHE A 88 3.60 -14.14 9.82
N PRO A 89 2.67 -14.60 10.68
CA PRO A 89 1.25 -14.32 10.47
C PRO A 89 1.03 -12.81 10.63
N VAL A 90 0.83 -12.11 9.52
CA VAL A 90 0.39 -10.71 9.52
C VAL A 90 -1.07 -10.69 10.00
N PRO A 91 -1.44 -9.78 10.93
CA PRO A 91 -2.81 -9.69 11.44
C PRO A 91 -3.85 -9.39 10.34
#